data_AF-A0A368TRE3-F1
#
_entry.id   AF-A0A368TRE3-F1
#
_cell.length_a   1.000
_cell.length_b   1.000
_cell.length_c   1.000
_cell.angle_alpha   90.00
_cell.angle_beta   90.00
_cell.angle_gamma   90.00
#
_symmetry.space_group_name_H-M   'P 1'
#
loop_
_entity.id
_entity.type
_entity.pdbx_description
1 polymer ?
#
loop_
_entity_poly.entity_id
_entity_poly.type
_entity_poly.pdbx_seq_one_letter_code
_entity_poly.pdbx_strand_id
1 'polypeptide(L)'
;MLLPLLTAFASADGHQVSLVAHPDVDTRTLTRDTTRAIFAMRQRTWPDGQAVRVFVLPSNHAVHGRFTKERLAVYPHQLQLAWDRMVFSGTGQAPNRVSSQPEMLERIATTPGALGYLEREYLDDRVQVISME
;
A
#
# COMPACT_ATOMS: atom_id res chain seq x y z
N MET A 1 50.29 -8.78 -14.80
CA MET A 1 49.48 -7.65 -14.30
C MET A 1 48.01 -7.99 -14.51
N LEU A 2 47.26 -8.23 -13.43
CA LEU A 2 45.83 -8.52 -13.46
C LEU A 2 45.10 -7.36 -12.76
N LEU A 3 44.25 -6.66 -13.50
CA LEU A 3 43.46 -5.53 -13.01
C LEU A 3 42.17 -6.09 -12.37
N PRO A 4 41.84 -5.78 -11.10
CA PRO A 4 40.58 -6.23 -10.54
C PRO A 4 39.43 -5.38 -11.08
N LEU A 5 38.42 -6.06 -11.62
CA LEU A 5 37.14 -5.47 -12.01
C LEU A 5 36.37 -5.15 -10.72
N LEU A 6 36.26 -3.87 -10.38
CA LEU A 6 35.38 -3.43 -9.29
C LEU A 6 33.92 -3.64 -9.72
N THR A 7 33.29 -4.67 -9.15
CA THR A 7 31.85 -4.85 -9.21
C THR A 7 31.19 -3.74 -8.39
N ALA A 8 30.58 -2.77 -9.08
CA ALA A 8 29.73 -1.79 -8.43
C ALA A 8 28.47 -2.50 -7.91
N PHE A 9 28.34 -2.62 -6.59
CA PHE A 9 27.05 -2.90 -5.97
C PHE A 9 26.18 -1.67 -6.21
N ALA A 10 25.22 -1.78 -7.12
CA ALA A 10 24.15 -0.81 -7.21
C ALA A 10 23.33 -0.90 -5.92
N SER A 11 23.54 0.04 -4.99
CA SER A 11 22.63 0.24 -3.87
C SER A 11 21.28 0.64 -4.47
N ALA A 12 20.36 -0.30 -4.52
CA ALA A 12 18.95 0.00 -4.73
C ALA A 12 18.37 0.61 -3.46
N ASP A 13 18.86 1.79 -3.05
CA ASP A 13 18.14 2.67 -2.12
C ASP A 13 17.01 3.37 -2.90
N GLY A 14 16.13 2.56 -3.48
CA GLY A 14 14.91 3.02 -4.13
C GLY A 14 13.84 3.25 -3.05
N HIS A 15 13.83 4.44 -2.43
CA HIS A 15 12.75 5.02 -1.61
C HIS A 15 11.73 3.99 -1.09
N GLN A 16 12.08 3.19 -0.09
CA GLN A 16 11.21 2.10 0.39
C GLN A 16 9.78 2.60 0.67
N VAL A 17 8.79 2.03 -0.02
CA VAL A 17 7.36 2.34 0.22
C VAL A 17 6.87 1.42 1.33
N SER A 18 6.46 1.99 2.45
CA SER A 18 5.99 1.27 3.64
C SER A 18 4.47 1.14 3.64
N LEU A 19 3.98 0.01 4.14
CA LEU A 19 2.56 -0.19 4.43
C LEU A 19 2.23 0.49 5.76
N VAL A 20 1.17 1.30 5.78
CA VAL A 20 0.79 2.08 6.96
C VAL A 20 -0.69 1.98 7.26
N ALA A 21 -1.03 1.93 8.54
CA ALA A 21 -2.40 1.86 9.04
C ALA A 21 -2.66 2.92 10.10
N HIS A 22 -3.94 3.15 10.38
CA HIS A 22 -4.33 3.97 11.53
C HIS A 22 -3.84 3.32 12.84
N PRO A 23 -3.44 4.09 13.87
CA PRO A 23 -2.92 3.54 15.13
C PRO A 23 -3.87 2.65 15.94
N ASP A 24 -5.17 2.64 15.62
CA ASP A 24 -6.19 1.78 16.24
C ASP A 24 -6.20 0.35 15.68
N VAL A 25 -5.45 0.07 14.63
CA VAL A 25 -5.38 -1.26 14.02
C VAL A 25 -4.40 -2.13 14.82
N ASP A 26 -4.91 -3.15 15.49
CA ASP A 26 -4.07 -4.08 16.28
C ASP A 26 -3.11 -4.92 15.41
N THR A 27 -3.42 -5.08 14.12
CA THR A 27 -2.61 -5.88 13.20
C THR A 27 -1.29 -5.18 12.87
N ARG A 28 -0.17 -5.77 13.32
CA ARG A 28 1.20 -5.26 13.10
C ARG A 28 1.91 -5.86 11.89
N THR A 29 1.44 -7.02 11.42
CA THR A 29 2.05 -7.76 10.33
C THR A 29 0.98 -8.29 9.40
N LEU A 30 1.24 -8.24 8.09
CA LEU A 30 0.40 -8.85 7.07
C LEU A 30 1.25 -9.67 6.11
N THR A 31 0.71 -10.79 5.66
CA THR A 31 1.30 -11.51 4.51
C THR A 31 1.08 -10.72 3.23
N ARG A 32 1.92 -10.96 2.22
CA ARG A 32 1.69 -10.43 0.87
C ARG A 32 0.29 -10.77 0.33
N ASP A 33 -0.20 -11.98 0.56
CA ASP A 33 -1.51 -12.43 0.06
C ASP A 33 -2.67 -11.71 0.72
N THR A 34 -2.63 -11.53 2.05
CA THR A 34 -3.64 -10.78 2.78
C THR A 34 -3.62 -9.31 2.36
N THR A 35 -2.43 -8.72 2.24
CA THR A 35 -2.29 -7.33 1.77
C THR A 35 -2.90 -7.18 0.37
N ARG A 36 -2.57 -8.08 -0.56
CA ARG A 36 -3.15 -8.08 -1.91
C ARG A 36 -4.67 -8.26 -1.90
N ALA A 37 -5.20 -9.13 -1.03
CA ALA A 37 -6.64 -9.33 -0.89
C ALA A 37 -7.36 -8.07 -0.40
N ILE A 38 -6.76 -7.34 0.54
CA ILE A 38 -7.29 -6.07 1.05
C ILE A 38 -7.27 -5.00 -0.03
N PHE A 39 -6.14 -4.76 -0.70
CA PHE A 39 -6.04 -3.75 -1.75
C PHE A 39 -6.87 -4.08 -2.99
N ALA A 40 -7.13 -5.37 -3.26
CA ALA A 40 -8.08 -5.80 -4.29
C ALA A 40 -9.55 -5.72 -3.84
N MET A 41 -9.83 -5.20 -2.63
CA MET A 41 -11.16 -5.07 -2.03
C MET A 41 -11.90 -6.41 -1.85
N ARG A 42 -11.16 -7.53 -1.79
CA ARG A 42 -11.69 -8.88 -1.55
C ARG A 42 -11.81 -9.19 -0.06
N GLN A 43 -10.90 -8.67 0.75
CA GLN A 43 -10.99 -8.68 2.21
C GLN A 43 -11.23 -7.25 2.68
N ARG A 44 -12.30 -7.04 3.46
CA ARG A 44 -12.77 -5.69 3.83
C ARG A 44 -12.86 -5.49 5.34
N THR A 45 -12.40 -6.46 6.12
CA THR A 45 -12.37 -6.41 7.58
C THR A 45 -11.02 -6.86 8.12
N TRP A 46 -10.62 -6.23 9.22
CA TRP A 46 -9.54 -6.66 10.09
C TRP A 46 -9.97 -7.92 10.89
N PRO A 47 -9.03 -8.65 11.53
CA PRO A 47 -9.34 -9.87 12.28
C PRO A 47 -10.34 -9.68 13.43
N ASP A 48 -10.39 -8.49 14.01
CA ASP A 48 -11.32 -8.07 15.07
C ASP A 48 -12.73 -7.70 14.54
N GLY A 49 -12.92 -7.73 13.21
CA GLY A 49 -14.16 -7.35 12.54
C GLY A 49 -14.27 -5.87 12.17
N GLN A 50 -13.30 -5.02 12.54
CA GLN A 50 -13.29 -3.61 12.15
C GLN A 50 -13.18 -3.49 10.61
N ALA A 51 -13.91 -2.55 10.01
CA ALA A 51 -13.85 -2.35 8.56
C ALA A 51 -12.50 -1.77 8.14
N VAL A 52 -11.88 -2.34 7.10
CA VAL A 52 -10.65 -1.80 6.51
C VAL A 52 -11.00 -0.63 5.57
N ARG A 53 -10.47 0.56 5.86
CA ARG A 53 -10.64 1.75 5.02
C ARG A 53 -9.41 1.95 4.15
N VAL A 54 -9.43 1.37 2.94
CA VAL A 54 -8.28 1.43 2.03
C VAL A 54 -8.20 2.79 1.32
N PHE A 55 -7.01 3.40 1.35
CA PHE A 55 -6.66 4.60 0.60
C PHE A 55 -5.56 4.29 -0.42
N VAL A 56 -5.69 4.84 -1.64
CA VAL A 56 -4.72 4.66 -2.73
C VAL A 56 -4.44 5.97 -3.47
N LEU A 57 -3.22 6.14 -3.97
CA LEU A 57 -2.87 7.17 -4.94
C LEU A 57 -3.41 6.82 -6.34
N PRO A 58 -3.44 7.79 -7.27
CA PRO A 58 -3.85 7.55 -8.66
C PRO A 58 -3.00 6.46 -9.35
N SER A 59 -3.58 5.77 -10.33
CA SER A 59 -2.93 4.62 -10.99
C SER A 59 -1.64 4.97 -11.74
N ASN A 60 -1.51 6.23 -12.18
CA ASN A 60 -0.32 6.79 -12.83
C ASN A 60 0.71 7.38 -11.84
N HIS A 61 0.43 7.37 -10.53
CA HIS A 61 1.36 7.88 -9.53
C HIS A 61 2.54 6.92 -9.34
N ALA A 62 3.77 7.44 -9.35
CA ALA A 62 4.99 6.63 -9.26
C ALA A 62 5.00 5.72 -8.03
N VAL A 63 4.66 6.27 -6.86
CA VAL A 63 4.56 5.51 -5.58
C VAL A 63 3.52 4.40 -5.64
N HIS A 64 2.34 4.62 -6.26
CA HIS A 64 1.36 3.55 -6.46
C HIS A 64 1.93 2.44 -7.36
N GLY A 65 2.59 2.84 -8.45
CA GLY A 65 3.27 1.92 -9.35
C GLY A 65 4.30 1.04 -8.67
N ARG A 66 5.10 1.63 -7.77
CA ARG A 66 6.10 0.92 -6.99
C ARG A 66 5.48 0.03 -5.91
N PHE A 67 4.55 0.55 -5.11
CA PHE A 67 3.85 -0.22 -4.09
C PHE A 67 3.19 -1.47 -4.66
N THR A 68 2.41 -1.32 -5.73
CA THR A 68 1.70 -2.45 -6.36
C THR A 68 2.68 -3.51 -6.87
N LYS A 69 3.74 -3.10 -7.57
CA LYS A 69 4.73 -4.04 -8.12
C LYS A 69 5.58 -4.71 -7.04
N GLU A 70 6.16 -3.92 -6.14
CA GLU A 70 7.15 -4.38 -5.16
C GLU A 70 6.48 -5.08 -3.96
N ARG A 71 5.38 -4.51 -3.45
CA ARG A 71 4.70 -5.01 -2.23
C ARG A 71 3.57 -5.97 -2.54
N LEU A 72 2.81 -5.77 -3.60
CA LEU A 72 1.66 -6.63 -3.94
C LEU A 72 1.97 -7.68 -5.01
N ALA A 73 3.11 -7.57 -5.72
CA ALA A 73 3.46 -8.40 -6.87
C ALA A 73 2.40 -8.37 -7.99
N VAL A 74 1.76 -7.21 -8.20
CA VAL A 74 0.79 -6.97 -9.29
C VAL A 74 1.07 -5.64 -9.97
N TYR A 75 0.60 -5.47 -11.20
CA TYR A 75 0.67 -4.18 -11.90
C TYR A 75 -0.53 -3.28 -11.56
N PRO A 76 -0.39 -1.94 -11.55
CA PRO A 76 -1.49 -1.00 -11.26
C PRO A 76 -2.76 -1.26 -12.07
N HIS A 77 -2.61 -1.55 -13.37
CA HIS A 77 -3.75 -1.80 -14.26
C HIS A 77 -4.53 -3.07 -13.88
N GLN A 78 -3.88 -4.09 -13.31
CA GLN A 78 -4.57 -5.31 -12.87
C GLN A 78 -5.46 -5.02 -11.66
N LEU A 79 -4.97 -4.17 -10.74
CA LEU A 79 -5.72 -3.77 -9.57
C LEU A 79 -6.89 -2.86 -9.96
N GLN A 80 -6.67 -1.90 -10.86
CA GLN A 80 -7.73 -1.05 -11.43
C GLN A 80 -8.81 -1.88 -12.12
N LEU A 81 -8.44 -2.86 -12.96
CA LEU A 81 -9.39 -3.75 -13.63
C LEU A 81 -10.23 -4.57 -12.64
N ALA A 82 -9.62 -5.01 -11.53
CA ALA A 82 -10.35 -5.72 -10.47
C ALA A 82 -11.41 -4.81 -9.82
N TRP A 83 -11.06 -3.56 -9.53
CA TRP A 83 -12.00 -2.58 -8.99
C TRP A 83 -13.11 -2.23 -9.98
N ASP A 84 -12.78 -2.02 -11.27
CA ASP A 84 -13.76 -1.69 -12.31
C ASP A 84 -14.79 -2.81 -12.47
N ARG A 85 -14.34 -4.07 -12.50
CA ARG A 85 -15.24 -5.24 -12.55
C ARG A 85 -16.18 -5.28 -11.35
N MET A 86 -15.67 -4.99 -10.15
CA MET A 86 -16.47 -4.97 -8.92
C MET A 86 -17.53 -3.86 -8.95
N VAL A 87 -17.15 -2.66 -9.39
CA VAL A 87 -18.06 -1.51 -9.46
C VAL A 87 -19.12 -1.72 -10.54
N PHE A 88 -18.74 -2.11 -11.76
CA PHE A 88 -19.68 -2.32 -12.86
C PHE A 88 -20.65 -3.48 -12.63
N SER A 89 -20.24 -4.51 -11.88
CA SER A 89 -21.14 -5.61 -11.48
C SER A 89 -22.00 -5.29 -10.26
N GLY A 90 -21.79 -4.14 -9.60
CA GLY A 90 -22.50 -3.77 -8.36
C GLY A 90 -22.10 -4.60 -7.14
N THR A 91 -21.01 -5.38 -7.21
CA THR A 91 -20.57 -6.29 -6.13
C THR A 91 -19.68 -5.62 -5.08
N GLY A 92 -19.38 -4.33 -5.27
CA GLY A 92 -18.66 -3.54 -4.28
C GLY A 92 -18.21 -2.18 -4.79
N GLN A 93 -17.31 -1.57 -4.04
CA GLN A 93 -16.79 -0.23 -4.29
C GLN A 93 -15.26 -0.28 -4.42
N ALA A 94 -14.72 0.62 -5.23
CA ALA A 94 -13.28 0.84 -5.32
C ALA A 94 -12.74 1.45 -4.01
N PRO A 95 -11.42 1.35 -3.74
CA PRO A 95 -10.79 2.06 -2.63
C PRO A 95 -10.97 3.58 -2.72
N ASN A 96 -10.77 4.25 -1.59
CA ASN A 96 -10.74 5.72 -1.54
C ASN A 96 -9.48 6.23 -2.24
N ARG A 97 -9.64 7.19 -3.15
CA ARG A 97 -8.49 7.84 -3.81
C ARG A 97 -8.09 9.10 -3.06
N VAL A 98 -6.79 9.30 -2.91
CA VAL A 98 -6.16 10.54 -2.44
C VAL A 98 -5.22 11.07 -3.52
N SER A 99 -4.96 12.37 -3.51
CA SER A 99 -4.17 13.05 -4.54
C SER A 99 -2.67 13.04 -4.27
N SER A 100 -2.24 12.86 -3.01
CA SER A 100 -0.84 13.01 -2.61
C SER A 100 -0.49 12.18 -1.35
N GLN A 101 0.79 12.00 -1.08
CA GLN A 101 1.28 11.31 0.12
C GLN A 101 0.95 12.06 1.43
N PRO A 102 1.05 13.41 1.50
CA PRO A 102 0.55 14.15 2.67
C PRO A 102 -0.95 13.95 2.91
N GLU A 103 -1.77 13.95 1.86
CA GLU A 103 -3.20 13.65 2.01
C GLU A 103 -3.41 12.19 2.46
N MET A 104 -2.63 11.25 1.94
CA MET A 104 -2.69 9.86 2.38
C MET A 104 -2.39 9.72 3.88
N LEU A 105 -1.31 10.36 4.35
CA LEU A 105 -0.95 10.39 5.76
C LEU A 105 -2.10 10.94 6.61
N GLU A 106 -2.63 12.10 6.24
CA GLU A 106 -3.74 12.73 6.97
C GLU A 106 -4.98 11.84 7.02
N ARG A 107 -5.34 11.24 5.88
CA ARG A 107 -6.48 10.33 5.79
C ARG A 107 -6.31 9.09 6.66
N ILE A 108 -5.12 8.50 6.67
CA ILE A 108 -4.83 7.32 7.49
C ILE A 108 -4.82 7.68 8.96
N ALA A 109 -4.21 8.80 9.35
CA ALA A 109 -4.12 9.23 10.74
C ALA A 109 -5.48 9.61 11.36
N THR A 110 -6.47 9.98 10.54
CA THR A 110 -7.78 10.46 11.01
C THR A 110 -8.94 9.50 10.75
N THR A 111 -8.69 8.36 10.09
CA THR A 111 -9.74 7.39 9.74
C THR A 111 -9.50 6.06 10.47
N PRO A 112 -10.31 5.72 11.48
CA PRO A 112 -10.28 4.41 12.14
C PRO A 112 -10.27 3.23 11.16
N GLY A 113 -9.39 2.25 11.39
CA GLY A 113 -9.26 1.07 10.54
C GLY A 113 -8.64 1.34 9.16
N ALA A 114 -8.05 2.52 8.92
CA ALA A 114 -7.46 2.85 7.63
C ALA A 114 -6.19 2.08 7.30
N LEU A 115 -5.96 1.89 5.99
CA LEU A 115 -4.77 1.27 5.43
C LEU A 115 -4.36 1.98 4.14
N GLY A 116 -3.07 2.22 3.98
CA GLY A 116 -2.48 2.76 2.77
C GLY A 116 -0.96 2.55 2.77
N TYR A 117 -0.23 3.43 2.10
CA TYR A 117 1.22 3.26 1.95
C TYR A 117 1.94 4.58 1.72
N LEU A 118 3.11 4.75 2.32
CA LEU A 118 3.87 6.00 2.28
C LEU A 118 5.34 5.72 2.02
N GLU A 119 6.00 6.61 1.30
CA GLU A 119 7.46 6.69 1.31
C GLU A 119 7.95 7.16 2.67
N ARG A 120 9.16 6.74 3.04
CA ARG A 120 9.75 6.96 4.36
C ARG A 120 9.72 8.42 4.82
N GLU A 121 9.91 9.37 3.91
CA GLU A 121 9.94 10.80 4.22
C GLU A 121 8.59 11.39 4.67
N TYR A 122 7.48 10.69 4.38
CA TYR A 122 6.14 11.08 4.81
C TYR A 122 5.66 10.32 6.06
N LEU A 123 6.49 9.43 6.63
CA LEU A 123 6.15 8.73 7.85
C LEU A 123 6.32 9.65 9.06
N ASP A 124 5.31 9.69 9.92
CA ASP A 124 5.36 10.32 11.24
C ASP A 124 4.66 9.43 12.29
N ASP A 125 4.70 9.87 13.55
CA ASP A 125 4.18 9.10 14.69
C ASP A 125 2.64 9.00 14.74
N ARG A 126 1.91 9.63 13.81
CA ARG A 126 0.45 9.58 13.74
C ARG A 126 -0.07 8.34 13.05
N VAL A 127 0.80 7.53 12.45
CA VAL A 127 0.44 6.29 11.75
C VAL A 127 1.27 5.12 12.22
N GLN A 128 0.70 3.92 12.11
CA GLN A 128 1.37 2.68 12.43
C GLN A 128 1.94 2.04 11.17
N VAL A 129 3.24 1.74 11.14
CA VAL A 129 3.84 0.94 10.07
C VAL A 129 3.48 -0.54 10.27
N ILE A 130 3.01 -1.19 9.21
CA ILE A 130 2.73 -2.63 9.18
C ILE A 130 3.87 -3.35 8.45
N SER A 131 4.43 -4.37 9.09
CA SER A 131 5.43 -5.25 8.48
C SER A 131 4.79 -6.20 7.48
N MET A 132 5.53 -6.55 6.42
CA MET A 132 5.07 -7.54 5.45
C MET A 132 5.94 -8.80 5.49
N GLU A 133 5.29 -9.95 5.63
CA GLU A 133 5.88 -11.30 5.54
C GLU A 133 5.65 -11.95 4.17
#